data_AF-A0A511N3Y9-F1
#
_entry.id   AF-A0A511N3Y9-F1
#
_cell.length_a   1.000
_cell.length_b   1.000
_cell.length_c   1.000
_cell.angle_alpha   90.00
_cell.angle_beta   90.00
_cell.angle_gamma   90.00
#
_symmetry.space_group_name_H-M   'P 1'
#
loop_
_entity.id
_entity.type
_entity.pdbx_description
1 polymer ?
#
loop_
_entity_poly.entity_id
_entity_poly.type
_entity_poly.pdbx_seq_one_letter_code
_entity_poly.pdbx_strand_id
1 'polypeptide(L)'
;MKLAQMTYEKGQQISTSKGKYIFWNVGNGIELWGQLDLEGHFVGLNPHFSGRSRLSMGLTRKVGSEGEDLDGAYYAWAGAQSGPEDGEYPLLFDCPDFLVHSRMMLPSIHRVQVAAFAHELKVFSDEQHYNTSKETGPAFATESFISSGLFGETEQPYGMFTGIVQHVFTITNPVTQESFHHALVKTLGGEYDVIIHPDLLYTDLQAGNIVQGTFWLTGKILGNQIIL
;
A
#
# COMPACT_ATOMS: atom_id res chain seq x y z
N MET A 1 11.57 -18.64 -4.59
CA MET A 1 10.90 -19.63 -5.47
C MET A 1 9.69 -20.33 -4.82
N LYS A 2 9.72 -20.74 -3.53
CA LYS A 2 8.60 -21.47 -2.90
C LYS A 2 7.25 -20.74 -2.92
N LEU A 3 7.21 -19.44 -2.61
CA LEU A 3 5.95 -18.68 -2.56
C LEU A 3 5.30 -18.47 -3.93
N ALA A 4 6.07 -18.26 -4.99
CA ALA A 4 5.55 -18.13 -6.36
C ALA A 4 4.85 -19.42 -6.81
N GLN A 5 5.51 -20.57 -6.59
CA GLN A 5 4.92 -21.89 -6.88
C GLN A 5 3.64 -22.12 -6.06
N MET A 6 3.67 -21.85 -4.75
CA MET A 6 2.49 -22.03 -3.92
C MET A 6 1.35 -21.08 -4.30
N THR A 7 1.66 -19.87 -4.75
CA THR A 7 0.65 -18.93 -5.30
C THR A 7 -0.02 -19.55 -6.51
N TYR A 8 0.76 -20.08 -7.45
CA TYR A 8 0.25 -20.76 -8.64
C TYR A 8 -0.65 -21.96 -8.30
N GLU A 9 -0.26 -22.76 -7.31
CA GLU A 9 -0.98 -23.99 -6.92
C GLU A 9 -2.24 -23.73 -6.07
N LYS A 10 -2.23 -22.69 -5.22
CA LYS A 10 -3.28 -22.45 -4.20
C LYS A 10 -4.17 -21.26 -4.48
N GLY A 11 -3.76 -20.36 -5.38
CA GLY A 11 -4.50 -19.15 -5.67
C GLY A 11 -5.69 -19.37 -6.60
N GLN A 12 -6.65 -18.47 -6.51
CA GLN A 12 -7.80 -18.37 -7.40
C GLN A 12 -7.40 -17.60 -8.67
N GLN A 13 -7.76 -18.14 -9.83
CA GLN A 13 -7.53 -17.46 -11.11
C GLN A 13 -8.61 -16.41 -11.37
N ILE A 14 -8.18 -15.22 -11.82
CA ILE A 14 -9.05 -14.11 -12.23
C ILE A 14 -8.63 -13.73 -13.65
N SER A 15 -9.51 -13.93 -14.62
CA SER A 15 -9.21 -13.64 -16.03
C SER A 15 -9.40 -12.16 -16.34
N THR A 16 -8.50 -11.61 -17.15
CA THR A 16 -8.56 -10.24 -17.65
C THR A 16 -8.43 -10.23 -19.17
N SER A 17 -8.50 -9.06 -19.79
CA SER A 17 -8.27 -8.92 -21.23
C SER A 17 -6.82 -9.18 -21.66
N LYS A 18 -5.86 -9.22 -20.72
CA LYS A 18 -4.42 -9.29 -21.00
C LYS A 18 -3.71 -10.48 -20.35
N GLY A 19 -4.45 -11.38 -19.72
CA GLY A 19 -3.88 -12.52 -19.01
C GLY A 19 -4.74 -12.91 -17.83
N LYS A 20 -4.09 -13.38 -16.76
CA LYS A 20 -4.76 -13.79 -15.53
C LYS A 20 -3.99 -13.35 -14.30
N TYR A 21 -4.72 -12.92 -13.28
CA TYR A 21 -4.19 -12.90 -11.92
C TYR A 21 -4.38 -14.26 -11.26
N ILE A 22 -3.45 -14.62 -10.38
CA ILE A 22 -3.58 -15.72 -9.43
C ILE A 22 -3.59 -15.12 -8.03
N PHE A 23 -4.78 -14.92 -7.48
CA PHE A 23 -4.97 -14.35 -6.16
C PHE A 23 -4.89 -15.44 -5.09
N TRP A 24 -3.89 -15.36 -4.22
CA TRP A 24 -3.80 -16.22 -3.05
C TRP A 24 -3.91 -15.42 -1.77
N ASN A 25 -5.01 -15.62 -1.05
CA ASN A 25 -5.13 -15.22 0.35
C ASN A 25 -4.34 -16.21 1.21
N VAL A 26 -3.15 -15.80 1.63
CA VAL A 26 -2.23 -16.63 2.43
C VAL A 26 -2.76 -16.77 3.87
N GLY A 27 -3.59 -15.84 4.32
CA GLY A 27 -4.11 -15.73 5.68
C GLY A 27 -3.48 -14.57 6.45
N ASN A 28 -4.09 -14.19 7.58
CA ASN A 28 -3.63 -13.09 8.44
C ASN A 28 -3.45 -11.73 7.71
N GLY A 29 -4.26 -11.46 6.68
CA GLY A 29 -4.17 -10.26 5.86
C GLY A 29 -3.12 -10.31 4.75
N ILE A 30 -2.31 -11.36 4.67
CA ILE A 30 -1.28 -11.51 3.63
C ILE A 30 -1.93 -11.95 2.33
N GLU A 31 -1.70 -11.19 1.27
CA GLU A 31 -2.14 -11.49 -0.09
C GLU A 31 -0.94 -11.59 -1.03
N LEU A 32 -0.99 -12.57 -1.93
CA LEU A 32 -0.06 -12.68 -3.05
C LEU A 32 -0.85 -12.70 -4.36
N TRP A 33 -0.40 -11.88 -5.30
CA TRP A 33 -1.02 -11.69 -6.61
C TRP A 33 -0.03 -12.13 -7.68
N GLY A 34 -0.12 -13.40 -8.07
CA GLY A 34 0.63 -13.92 -9.22
C GLY A 34 0.04 -13.41 -10.52
N GLN A 35 0.87 -13.32 -11.55
CA GLN A 35 0.47 -12.81 -12.87
C GLN A 35 0.87 -13.80 -13.95
N LEU A 36 -0.08 -14.13 -14.82
CA LEU A 36 0.12 -14.94 -16.00
C LEU A 36 -0.19 -14.12 -17.26
N ASP A 37 0.72 -14.10 -18.22
CA ASP A 37 0.45 -13.52 -19.55
C ASP A 37 -0.63 -14.32 -20.33
N LEU A 38 -0.91 -13.93 -21.58
CA LEU A 38 -1.91 -14.60 -22.42
C LEU A 38 -1.50 -16.05 -22.78
N GLU A 39 -0.19 -16.29 -22.85
CA GLU A 39 0.43 -17.58 -23.11
C GLU A 39 0.45 -18.49 -21.87
N GLY A 40 0.18 -17.93 -20.69
CA GLY A 40 0.16 -18.64 -19.41
C GLY A 40 1.52 -18.70 -18.71
N HIS A 41 2.52 -17.93 -19.14
CA HIS A 41 3.78 -17.81 -18.43
C HIS A 41 3.63 -16.97 -17.17
N PHE A 42 4.33 -17.37 -16.11
CA PHE A 42 4.36 -16.63 -14.86
C PHE A 42 5.29 -15.41 -14.97
N VAL A 43 4.72 -14.22 -15.05
CA VAL A 43 5.45 -12.97 -15.36
C VAL A 43 5.62 -12.03 -14.17
N GLY A 44 4.85 -12.20 -13.09
CA GLY A 44 4.90 -11.30 -11.94
C GLY A 44 4.31 -11.89 -10.67
N LEU A 45 4.70 -11.31 -9.52
CA LEU A 45 4.19 -11.67 -8.20
C LEU A 45 4.22 -10.45 -7.29
N ASN A 46 3.05 -9.90 -6.98
CA ASN A 46 2.91 -8.70 -6.18
C ASN A 46 2.33 -9.03 -4.80
N PRO A 47 3.04 -8.70 -3.71
CA PRO A 47 2.46 -8.80 -2.37
C PRO A 47 1.50 -7.64 -2.10
N HIS A 48 0.51 -7.90 -1.26
CA HIS A 48 -0.33 -6.87 -0.68
C HIS A 48 -0.71 -7.29 0.74
N PHE A 49 -1.04 -6.32 1.59
CA PHE A 49 -1.57 -6.59 2.92
C PHE A 49 -2.98 -6.01 3.03
N SER A 50 -3.97 -6.90 3.17
CA SER A 50 -5.36 -6.52 3.38
C SER A 50 -5.64 -6.23 4.84
N GLY A 51 -5.48 -4.96 5.20
CA GLY A 51 -5.68 -4.47 6.56
C GLY A 51 -6.96 -3.67 6.77
N ARG A 52 -6.94 -2.80 7.77
CA ARG A 52 -8.12 -2.05 8.24
C ARG A 52 -8.23 -0.64 7.67
N SER A 53 -7.18 -0.10 7.06
CA SER A 53 -7.20 1.26 6.51
C SER A 53 -8.31 1.44 5.46
N ARG A 54 -9.00 2.58 5.47
CA ARG A 54 -10.09 2.88 4.52
C ARG A 54 -10.06 4.35 4.12
N LEU A 55 -9.16 4.72 3.21
CA LEU A 55 -9.04 6.10 2.75
C LEU A 55 -10.09 6.40 1.68
N SER A 56 -10.69 7.59 1.75
CA SER A 56 -11.41 8.14 0.61
C SER A 56 -10.38 8.71 -0.35
N MET A 57 -10.39 8.29 -1.60
CA MET A 57 -9.41 8.71 -2.60
C MET A 57 -10.09 9.10 -3.90
N GLY A 58 -9.71 10.25 -4.42
CA GLY A 58 -10.09 10.69 -5.75
C GLY A 58 -9.09 10.14 -6.76
N LEU A 59 -9.45 9.06 -7.44
CA LEU A 59 -8.62 8.45 -8.48
C LEU A 59 -8.76 9.28 -9.76
N THR A 60 -7.66 9.81 -10.29
CA THR A 60 -7.71 10.74 -11.43
C THR A 60 -7.21 10.14 -12.72
N ARG A 61 -6.16 9.30 -12.66
CA ARG A 61 -5.67 8.57 -13.83
C ARG A 61 -5.01 7.25 -13.44
N LYS A 62 -4.91 6.38 -14.44
CA LYS A 62 -4.10 5.17 -14.42
C LYS A 62 -2.67 5.50 -14.80
N VAL A 63 -1.72 4.86 -14.13
CA VAL A 63 -0.30 4.88 -14.47
C VAL A 63 0.09 3.43 -14.73
N GLY A 64 0.16 3.05 -16.00
CA GLY A 64 0.62 1.73 -16.41
C GLY A 64 2.07 1.77 -16.88
N SER A 65 2.69 0.59 -17.01
CA SER A 65 3.83 0.46 -17.94
C SER A 65 3.34 0.77 -19.35
N GLU A 66 4.18 1.37 -20.19
CA GLU A 66 3.92 1.42 -21.63
C GLU A 66 3.98 -0.02 -22.17
N GLY A 67 2.86 -0.72 -22.10
CA GLY A 67 2.82 -2.16 -22.28
C GLY A 67 1.58 -2.72 -21.62
N GLU A 68 1.01 -3.73 -22.26
CA GLU A 68 -0.28 -4.31 -21.89
C GLU A 68 -0.17 -5.25 -20.68
N ASP A 69 0.52 -4.81 -19.63
CA ASP A 69 0.91 -5.66 -18.50
C ASP A 69 -0.19 -5.73 -17.44
N LEU A 70 -0.11 -6.78 -16.62
CA LEU A 70 -0.99 -6.97 -15.46
C LEU A 70 -0.64 -6.02 -14.30
N ASP A 71 0.49 -5.32 -14.38
CA ASP A 71 0.89 -4.28 -13.44
C ASP A 71 0.24 -2.94 -13.74
N GLY A 72 0.02 -2.16 -12.68
CA GLY A 72 -0.38 -0.78 -12.83
C GLY A 72 -0.70 -0.12 -11.51
N ALA A 73 -0.66 1.20 -11.55
CA ALA A 73 -0.86 2.07 -10.42
C ALA A 73 -1.97 3.08 -10.70
N TYR A 74 -2.47 3.70 -9.64
CA TYR A 74 -3.40 4.83 -9.74
C TYR A 74 -2.79 6.06 -9.11
N TYR A 75 -2.87 7.17 -9.83
CA TYR A 75 -2.65 8.47 -9.22
C TYR A 75 -3.96 8.92 -8.57
N ALA A 76 -3.85 9.34 -7.32
CA ALA A 76 -4.99 9.60 -6.47
C ALA A 76 -4.76 10.80 -5.56
N TRP A 77 -5.85 11.46 -5.17
CA TRP A 77 -5.86 12.47 -4.11
C TRP A 77 -6.41 11.87 -2.82
N ALA A 78 -5.59 11.77 -1.78
CA ALA A 78 -5.99 11.24 -0.47
C ALA A 78 -6.92 12.19 0.27
N GLY A 79 -7.95 11.65 0.92
CA GLY A 79 -8.91 12.45 1.69
C GLY A 79 -10.02 13.10 0.86
N ALA A 80 -10.12 12.79 -0.45
CA ALA A 80 -11.11 13.40 -1.33
C ALA A 80 -12.56 13.13 -0.88
N GLN A 81 -13.43 14.14 -0.90
CA GLN A 81 -14.82 14.05 -0.41
C GLN A 81 -15.87 14.50 -1.42
N SER A 82 -15.66 15.66 -2.04
CA SER A 82 -16.65 16.31 -2.90
C SER A 82 -16.26 16.27 -4.38
N GLY A 83 -14.96 16.18 -4.69
CA GLY A 83 -14.44 16.04 -6.04
C GLY A 83 -13.19 15.15 -6.10
N PRO A 84 -12.89 14.48 -7.22
CA PRO A 84 -11.73 13.58 -7.31
C PRO A 84 -10.35 14.24 -7.16
N GLU A 85 -10.27 15.57 -7.18
CA GLU A 85 -9.03 16.34 -7.04
C GLU A 85 -9.01 17.23 -5.79
N ASP A 86 -9.97 17.07 -4.87
CA ASP A 86 -10.12 17.91 -3.67
C ASP A 86 -9.45 17.33 -2.42
N GLY A 87 -8.62 16.29 -2.58
CA GLY A 87 -7.93 15.65 -1.46
C GLY A 87 -6.78 16.50 -0.89
N GLU A 88 -6.30 16.09 0.27
CA GLU A 88 -5.24 16.75 1.04
C GLU A 88 -3.88 16.74 0.31
N TYR A 89 -3.58 15.64 -0.40
CA TYR A 89 -2.35 15.50 -1.19
C TYR A 89 -2.51 14.43 -2.27
N PRO A 90 -1.74 14.53 -3.38
CA PRO A 90 -1.69 13.49 -4.39
C PRO A 90 -0.78 12.34 -3.94
N LEU A 91 -0.98 11.12 -4.42
CA LEU A 91 -0.04 10.01 -4.29
C LEU A 91 -0.21 9.01 -5.43
N LEU A 92 0.76 8.12 -5.57
CA LEU A 92 0.67 6.95 -6.43
C LEU A 92 0.67 5.68 -5.56
N PHE A 93 -0.13 4.70 -5.92
CA PHE A 93 -0.10 3.37 -5.30
C PHE A 93 -0.22 2.28 -6.36
N ASP A 94 0.53 1.19 -6.19
CA ASP A 94 0.39 0.00 -7.04
C ASP A 94 -0.92 -0.72 -6.70
N CYS A 95 -1.66 -1.11 -7.73
CA CYS A 95 -2.91 -1.83 -7.59
C CYS A 95 -2.70 -3.31 -7.96
N PRO A 96 -2.69 -4.23 -7.00
CA PRO A 96 -2.35 -5.63 -7.28
C PRO A 96 -3.37 -6.32 -8.23
N ASP A 97 -4.59 -5.79 -8.30
CA ASP A 97 -5.68 -6.22 -9.17
C ASP A 97 -6.01 -5.19 -10.27
N PHE A 98 -5.02 -4.42 -10.73
CA PHE A 98 -5.16 -3.26 -11.61
C PHE A 98 -6.15 -3.45 -12.79
N LEU A 99 -6.00 -4.53 -13.58
CA LEU A 99 -6.83 -4.77 -14.76
C LEU A 99 -8.26 -5.25 -14.45
N VAL A 100 -8.54 -5.68 -13.21
CA VAL A 100 -9.92 -5.93 -12.75
C VAL A 100 -10.74 -4.64 -12.83
N HIS A 101 -10.07 -3.50 -12.62
CA HIS A 101 -10.64 -2.16 -12.68
C HIS A 101 -10.46 -1.48 -14.06
N SER A 102 -10.19 -2.27 -15.11
CA SER A 102 -9.96 -1.76 -16.48
C SER A 102 -11.10 -0.87 -17.00
N ARG A 103 -12.35 -1.16 -16.63
CA ARG A 103 -13.55 -0.41 -17.04
C ARG A 103 -13.96 0.73 -16.09
N MET A 104 -13.19 0.96 -15.03
CA MET A 104 -13.46 2.05 -14.09
C MET A 104 -13.35 3.40 -14.81
N MET A 105 -14.39 4.22 -14.66
CA MET A 105 -14.41 5.58 -15.17
C MET A 105 -13.62 6.49 -14.23
N LEU A 106 -12.69 7.24 -14.79
CA LEU A 106 -11.89 8.24 -14.09
C LEU A 106 -12.15 9.62 -14.70
N PRO A 107 -12.06 10.72 -13.93
CA PRO A 107 -11.77 10.74 -12.50
C PRO A 107 -13.00 10.37 -11.63
N SER A 108 -12.78 9.74 -10.48
CA SER A 108 -13.86 9.28 -9.57
C SER A 108 -13.38 9.08 -8.13
N ILE A 109 -14.30 9.18 -7.16
CA ILE A 109 -13.99 8.97 -5.73
C ILE A 109 -14.30 7.52 -5.34
N HIS A 110 -13.33 6.86 -4.71
CA HIS A 110 -13.43 5.49 -4.23
C HIS A 110 -12.89 5.35 -2.81
N ARG A 111 -13.32 4.28 -2.12
CA ARG A 111 -12.66 3.83 -0.91
C ARG A 111 -11.50 2.92 -1.29
N VAL A 112 -10.32 3.18 -0.78
CA VAL A 112 -9.11 2.40 -1.04
C VAL A 112 -8.53 1.94 0.30
N GLN A 113 -8.21 0.65 0.40
CA GLN A 113 -7.39 0.14 1.48
C GLN A 113 -5.93 0.15 1.03
N VAL A 114 -5.05 0.77 1.82
CA VAL A 114 -3.65 0.99 1.44
C VAL A 114 -2.72 0.32 2.45
N ALA A 115 -1.81 -0.49 1.93
CA ALA A 115 -0.69 -1.04 2.67
C ALA A 115 0.59 -0.28 2.31
N ALA A 116 1.33 0.12 3.35
CA ALA A 116 2.58 0.85 3.27
C ALA A 116 3.71 -0.04 3.76
N PHE A 117 4.51 -0.60 2.85
CA PHE A 117 5.65 -1.45 3.18
C PHE A 117 6.85 -0.60 3.53
N ALA A 118 7.30 -0.65 4.78
CA ALA A 118 8.39 0.18 5.29
C ALA A 118 9.73 -0.22 4.67
N HIS A 119 10.44 0.76 4.13
CA HIS A 119 11.84 0.63 3.71
C HIS A 119 12.78 1.15 4.80
N GLU A 120 12.42 2.28 5.39
CA GLU A 120 13.08 2.88 6.54
C GLU A 120 12.03 3.30 7.54
N LEU A 121 12.33 3.16 8.83
CA LEU A 121 11.41 3.54 9.91
C LEU A 121 12.18 4.07 11.11
N LYS A 122 11.74 5.21 11.61
CA LYS A 122 12.11 5.77 12.91
C LYS A 122 10.88 5.76 13.80
N VAL A 123 11.06 5.41 15.06
CA VAL A 123 10.00 5.35 16.07
C VAL A 123 10.35 6.31 17.20
N PHE A 124 9.40 7.13 17.59
CA PHE A 124 9.50 8.06 18.71
C PHE A 124 8.40 7.72 19.71
N SER A 125 8.71 7.85 21.00
CA SER A 125 7.79 7.47 22.08
C SER A 125 6.48 8.25 22.04
N ASP A 126 6.56 9.53 21.68
CA ASP A 126 5.47 10.50 21.72
C ASP A 126 5.83 11.73 20.88
N GLU A 127 4.90 12.69 20.80
CA GLU A 127 5.06 13.94 20.07
C GLU A 127 6.16 14.85 20.64
N GLN A 128 6.40 14.83 21.96
CA GLN A 128 7.46 15.64 22.56
C GLN A 128 8.83 15.11 22.13
N HIS A 129 9.04 13.80 22.23
CA HIS A 129 10.25 13.14 21.75
C HIS A 129 10.47 13.43 20.26
N TYR A 130 9.44 13.25 19.42
CA TYR A 130 9.51 13.59 18.00
C TYR A 130 9.95 15.04 17.78
N ASN A 131 9.30 16.01 18.42
CA ASN A 131 9.61 17.43 18.25
C ASN A 131 11.03 17.79 18.72
N THR A 132 11.53 17.17 19.79
CA THR A 132 12.90 17.38 20.28
C THR A 132 13.97 16.71 19.45
N SER A 133 13.63 15.62 18.74
CA SER A 133 14.55 14.87 17.86
C SER A 133 14.73 15.50 16.47
N LYS A 134 14.03 16.60 16.17
CA LYS A 134 14.17 17.31 14.89
C LYS A 134 15.57 17.91 14.81
N GLU A 135 16.45 17.26 14.06
CA GLU A 135 17.77 17.79 13.69
C GLU A 135 17.62 18.97 12.70
N THR A 136 18.73 19.64 12.41
CA THR A 136 18.80 20.73 11.41
C THR A 136 18.34 20.24 10.03
N GLY A 137 17.09 20.49 9.70
CA GLY A 137 16.41 20.12 8.46
C GLY A 137 14.94 20.57 8.48
N PRO A 138 14.14 20.31 7.41
CA PRO A 138 12.73 20.67 7.40
C PRO A 138 11.97 19.90 8.49
N ALA A 139 11.33 20.64 9.39
CA ALA A 139 10.50 20.08 10.45
C ALA A 139 9.15 19.64 9.88
N PHE A 140 8.88 18.35 9.83
CA PHE A 140 7.56 17.84 9.46
C PHE A 140 6.59 17.86 10.65
N ALA A 141 5.29 17.94 10.35
CA ALA A 141 4.23 17.80 11.36
C ALA A 141 4.10 16.33 11.79
N THR A 142 3.60 16.11 13.00
CA THR A 142 3.36 14.78 13.60
C THR A 142 2.44 13.91 12.74
N GLU A 143 1.51 14.54 12.02
CA GLU A 143 0.72 13.93 10.94
C GLU A 143 1.09 14.65 9.64
N SER A 144 1.86 14.00 8.78
CA SER A 144 2.33 14.59 7.51
C SER A 144 2.57 13.53 6.45
N PHE A 145 2.39 13.89 5.19
CA PHE A 145 2.64 13.01 4.05
C PHE A 145 3.36 13.78 2.94
N ILE A 146 4.39 13.15 2.37
CA ILE A 146 5.17 13.64 1.24
C ILE A 146 5.16 12.55 0.19
N SER A 147 4.65 12.89 -0.99
CA SER A 147 4.52 12.02 -2.15
C SER A 147 5.86 11.89 -2.84
N SER A 148 6.84 11.31 -2.13
CA SER A 148 8.25 11.26 -2.52
C SER A 148 8.44 10.67 -3.92
N GLY A 149 7.61 9.69 -4.30
CA GLY A 149 7.64 9.08 -5.61
C GLY A 149 7.15 9.97 -6.77
N LEU A 150 6.60 11.16 -6.51
CA LEU A 150 6.14 12.09 -7.56
C LEU A 150 7.17 13.16 -7.95
N PHE A 151 8.30 13.27 -7.24
CA PHE A 151 9.32 14.30 -7.50
C PHE A 151 10.40 13.89 -8.52
N GLY A 152 10.41 12.63 -8.96
CA GLY A 152 11.38 12.10 -9.93
C GLY A 152 10.96 12.32 -11.39
N GLU A 153 11.83 11.95 -12.33
CA GLU A 153 11.51 11.94 -13.77
C GLU A 153 10.42 10.91 -14.10
N THR A 154 10.34 9.84 -13.30
CA THR A 154 9.31 8.80 -13.39
C THR A 154 8.57 8.75 -12.07
N GLU A 155 7.24 8.76 -12.14
CA GLU A 155 6.38 8.63 -10.97
C GLU A 155 6.48 7.21 -10.40
N GLN A 156 6.59 7.12 -9.08
CA GLN A 156 6.69 5.84 -8.38
C GLN A 156 5.73 5.80 -7.18
N PRO A 157 5.28 4.60 -6.77
CA PRO A 157 4.30 4.42 -5.69
C PRO A 157 4.96 4.49 -4.31
N TYR A 158 5.73 5.56 -4.06
CA TYR A 158 6.42 5.79 -2.80
C TYR A 158 5.88 7.02 -2.09
N GLY A 159 5.74 6.89 -0.77
CA GLY A 159 5.43 7.99 0.14
C GLY A 159 6.39 8.03 1.31
N MET A 160 6.66 9.23 1.80
CA MET A 160 7.32 9.46 3.09
C MET A 160 6.30 10.11 4.01
N PHE A 161 6.05 9.55 5.19
CA PHE A 161 5.10 10.14 6.12
C PHE A 161 5.57 10.07 7.56
N THR A 162 5.03 11.00 8.35
CA THR A 162 5.04 10.93 9.82
C THR A 162 3.60 10.70 10.27
N GLY A 163 3.39 9.83 11.26
CA GLY A 163 2.05 9.55 11.77
C GLY A 163 2.04 8.94 13.16
N ILE A 164 0.85 8.90 13.74
CA ILE A 164 0.58 8.39 15.09
C ILE A 164 0.08 6.95 14.98
N VAL A 165 0.77 6.04 15.65
CA VAL A 165 0.38 4.63 15.75
C VAL A 165 -0.91 4.51 16.54
N GLN A 166 -1.96 3.98 15.92
CA GLN A 166 -3.25 3.72 16.57
C GLN A 166 -3.30 2.31 17.15
N HIS A 167 -2.80 1.32 16.40
CA HIS A 167 -2.78 -0.09 16.78
C HIS A 167 -1.53 -0.77 16.26
N VAL A 168 -1.07 -1.81 16.97
CA VAL A 168 0.08 -2.63 16.57
C VAL A 168 -0.25 -4.10 16.79
N PHE A 169 0.12 -4.95 15.85
CA PHE A 169 0.05 -6.40 15.97
C PHE A 169 1.29 -7.04 15.35
N THR A 170 1.80 -8.11 15.97
CA THR A 170 2.77 -8.98 15.32
C THR A 170 2.02 -10.06 14.55
N ILE A 171 2.37 -10.22 13.28
CA ILE A 171 1.75 -11.18 12.38
C ILE A 171 2.78 -12.22 12.01
N THR A 172 2.43 -13.50 12.20
CA THR A 172 3.22 -14.62 11.70
C THR A 172 2.64 -15.08 10.38
N ASN A 173 3.48 -15.14 9.35
CA ASN A 173 3.13 -15.70 8.06
C ASN A 173 2.88 -17.21 8.24
N PRO A 174 1.66 -17.73 7.95
CA PRO A 174 1.33 -19.12 8.20
C PRO A 174 2.10 -20.11 7.32
N VAL A 175 2.74 -19.63 6.25
CA VAL A 175 3.49 -20.44 5.29
C VAL A 175 5.00 -20.41 5.58
N THR A 176 5.57 -19.23 5.78
CA THR A 176 7.02 -19.10 6.04
C THR A 176 7.37 -19.23 7.52
N GLN A 177 6.39 -19.06 8.42
CA GLN A 177 6.57 -18.95 9.88
C GLN A 177 7.40 -17.74 10.32
N GLU A 178 7.76 -16.85 9.39
CA GLU A 178 8.40 -15.58 9.69
C GLU A 178 7.36 -14.60 10.22
N SER A 179 7.80 -13.73 11.13
CA SER A 179 6.93 -12.71 11.71
C SER A 179 7.33 -11.32 11.23
N PHE A 180 6.35 -10.43 11.12
CA PHE A 180 6.52 -9.01 10.85
C PHE A 180 5.52 -8.22 11.68
N HIS A 181 5.72 -6.91 11.78
CA HIS A 181 4.80 -6.04 12.51
C HIS A 181 3.85 -5.34 11.54
N HIS A 182 2.59 -5.28 11.94
CA HIS A 182 1.58 -4.42 11.34
C HIS A 182 1.29 -3.28 12.32
N ALA A 183 1.21 -2.06 11.81
CA ALA A 183 0.72 -0.91 12.55
C ALA A 183 -0.33 -0.16 11.75
N LEU A 184 -1.46 0.17 12.37
CA LEU A 184 -2.40 1.14 11.79
C LEU A 184 -1.91 2.53 12.18
N VAL A 185 -1.47 3.32 11.20
CA VAL A 185 -0.86 4.63 11.44
C VAL A 185 -1.75 5.72 10.87
N LYS A 186 -2.17 6.65 11.72
CA LYS A 186 -2.89 7.85 11.33
C LYS A 186 -1.89 8.92 10.88
N THR A 187 -2.08 9.45 9.68
CA THR A 187 -1.33 10.57 9.12
C THR A 187 -2.31 11.61 8.57
N LEU A 188 -1.79 12.67 7.95
CA LEU A 188 -2.60 13.62 7.20
C LEU A 188 -3.44 12.85 6.18
N GLY A 189 -4.71 13.21 5.96
CA GLY A 189 -5.56 12.59 4.94
C GLY A 189 -6.09 11.18 5.23
N GLY A 190 -5.58 10.45 6.23
CA GLY A 190 -6.16 9.16 6.60
C GLY A 190 -5.24 8.23 7.40
N GLU A 191 -5.62 6.95 7.44
CA GLU A 191 -4.88 5.89 8.11
C GLU A 191 -4.28 4.93 7.09
N TYR A 192 -3.10 4.39 7.36
CA TYR A 192 -2.40 3.42 6.51
C TYR A 192 -2.08 2.15 7.28
N ASP A 193 -2.19 0.99 6.62
CA ASP A 193 -1.69 -0.27 7.17
C ASP A 193 -0.18 -0.38 6.92
N VAL A 194 0.64 -0.10 7.92
CA VAL A 194 2.09 -0.11 7.80
C VAL A 194 2.65 -1.50 8.10
N ILE A 195 3.42 -2.04 7.15
CA ILE A 195 4.04 -3.35 7.24
C ILE A 195 5.54 -3.18 7.47
N ILE A 196 6.03 -3.74 8.57
CA ILE A 196 7.35 -3.45 9.11
C ILE A 196 8.11 -4.77 9.30
N HIS A 197 9.20 -4.92 8.58
CA HIS A 197 10.13 -6.03 8.81
C HIS A 197 10.75 -5.88 10.22
N PRO A 198 10.92 -6.98 11.00
CA PRO A 198 11.47 -6.89 12.36
C PRO A 198 12.81 -6.13 12.45
N ASP A 199 13.68 -6.29 11.45
CA ASP A 199 15.00 -5.62 11.41
C ASP A 199 14.94 -4.09 11.30
N LEU A 200 13.77 -3.50 11.01
CA LEU A 200 13.57 -2.06 10.98
C LEU A 200 13.22 -1.48 12.37
N LEU A 201 12.92 -2.33 13.36
CA LEU A 201 12.57 -1.89 14.71
C LEU A 201 13.74 -2.05 15.66
N TYR A 202 14.30 -0.91 16.07
CA TYR A 202 15.33 -0.84 17.13
C TYR A 202 14.74 -0.53 18.52
N THR A 203 13.43 -0.32 18.60
CA THR A 203 12.69 -0.05 19.83
C THR A 203 11.27 -0.62 19.71
N ASP A 204 10.60 -0.80 20.83
CA ASP A 204 9.24 -1.32 20.86
C ASP A 204 8.27 -0.37 20.15
N LEU A 205 7.39 -0.94 19.33
CA LEU A 205 6.33 -0.22 18.64
C LEU A 205 5.00 -0.42 19.38
N GLN A 206 4.39 0.66 19.83
CA GLN A 206 3.11 0.65 20.54
C GLN A 206 2.20 1.80 20.11
N ALA A 207 0.91 1.68 20.45
CA ALA A 207 -0.05 2.75 20.22
C ALA A 207 0.38 4.05 20.93
N GLY A 208 0.17 5.19 20.28
CA GLY A 208 0.61 6.51 20.74
C GLY A 208 2.02 6.90 20.30
N ASN A 209 2.84 5.94 19.84
CA ASN A 209 4.12 6.28 19.24
C ASN A 209 3.96 7.09 17.96
N ILE A 210 4.98 7.89 17.65
CA ILE A 210 5.13 8.55 16.36
C ILE A 210 6.06 7.70 15.51
N VAL A 211 5.67 7.44 14.27
CA VAL A 211 6.55 6.83 13.28
C VAL A 211 6.86 7.81 12.17
N GLN A 212 8.07 7.77 11.66
CA GLN A 212 8.48 8.48 10.45
C GLN A 212 9.25 7.52 9.56
N GLY A 213 8.91 7.46 8.27
CA GLY A 213 9.57 6.52 7.37
C GLY A 213 9.28 6.75 5.91
N THR A 214 9.86 5.90 5.08
CA THR A 214 9.61 5.80 3.64
C THR A 214 8.98 4.46 3.32
N PHE A 215 7.99 4.48 2.43
CA PHE A 215 7.12 3.34 2.21
C PHE A 215 6.80 3.14 0.74
N TRP A 216 6.87 1.89 0.28
CA TRP A 216 6.20 1.47 -0.94
C TRP A 216 4.71 1.27 -0.67
N LEU A 217 3.87 1.80 -1.55
CA LEU A 217 2.41 1.86 -1.37
C LEU A 217 1.71 0.92 -2.35
N THR A 218 0.87 0.05 -1.80
CA THR A 218 -0.05 -0.77 -2.57
C THR A 218 -1.48 -0.52 -2.11
N GLY A 219 -2.43 -0.50 -3.04
CA GLY A 219 -3.82 -0.14 -2.74
C GLY A 219 -4.84 -1.00 -3.47
N LYS A 220 -5.85 -1.45 -2.72
CA LYS A 220 -7.01 -2.16 -3.26
C LYS A 220 -8.23 -1.28 -3.24
N ILE A 221 -8.86 -1.14 -4.40
CA ILE A 221 -10.08 -0.35 -4.57
C ILE A 221 -11.26 -1.19 -4.05
N LEU A 222 -12.01 -0.61 -3.11
CA LEU A 222 -13.10 -1.30 -2.40
C LEU A 222 -14.45 -0.98 -3.04
N GLY A 223 -15.37 -1.94 -3.00
CA GLY A 223 -16.76 -1.73 -3.42
C GLY A 223 -17.06 -2.02 -4.89
N ASN A 224 -16.05 -2.41 -5.69
CA ASN A 224 -16.24 -2.91 -7.07
C ASN A 224 -15.98 -4.41 -7.19
N GLN A 225 -16.33 -5.21 -6.18
CA GLN A 225 -16.35 -6.65 -6.38
C GLN A 225 -17.56 -7.01 -7.24
N ILE A 226 -17.30 -7.35 -8.50
CA ILE A 226 -17.99 -8.48 -9.10
C ILE A 226 -17.73 -9.62 -8.11
N ILE A 227 -18.77 -9.99 -7.37
CA ILE A 227 -18.81 -11.25 -6.65
C ILE A 227 -18.49 -12.32 -7.69
N LEU A 228 -17.30 -12.92 -7.58
CA LEU A 228 -16.99 -14.19 -8.21
C LEU A 228 -17.32 -15.29 -7.19
#